data_AF-A0A2G6QYG1-F1
#
_entry.id   AF-A0A2G6QYG1-F1
#
_cell.length_a   1.000
_cell.length_b   1.000
_cell.length_c   1.000
_cell.angle_alpha   90.00
_cell.angle_beta   90.00
_cell.angle_gamma   90.00
#
_symmetry.space_group_name_H-M   'P 1'
#
loop_
_entity.id
_entity.type
_entity.pdbx_description
1 polymer ?
#
loop_
_entity_poly.entity_id
_entity_poly.type
_entity_poly.pdbx_seq_one_letter_code
_entity_poly.pdbx_strand_id
1 'polypeptide(L)'
;MAFQSAGAIGLREAANEKTVALLEPIDLVTVTVGEEFLGPIMTDLSGRRGQLQGTDTDSQHHAIIKALVPQSEMSRYAIDLRGLAQGSGTFTREFHGYELLPANLAPEKKH
;
A
#
# COMPACT_ATOMS: atom_id res chain seq x y z
N MET A 1 -9.02 39.58 11.54
CA MET A 1 -9.08 38.25 12.19
C MET A 1 -10.49 37.65 12.23
N ALA A 2 -11.58 38.42 12.34
CA ALA A 2 -12.95 37.88 12.39
C ALA A 2 -13.35 36.98 11.19
N PHE A 3 -12.98 37.33 9.96
CA PHE A 3 -13.30 36.55 8.76
C PHE A 3 -12.51 35.24 8.67
N GLN A 4 -11.25 35.24 9.11
CA GLN A 4 -10.43 34.03 9.19
C GLN A 4 -10.96 33.08 10.27
N SER A 5 -11.40 33.61 11.41
CA SER A 5 -12.02 32.82 12.48
C SER A 5 -13.37 32.24 12.07
N ALA A 6 -14.24 33.03 11.44
CA ALA A 6 -15.52 32.55 10.92
C ALA A 6 -15.34 31.51 9.81
N GLY A 7 -14.38 31.71 8.91
CA GLY A 7 -14.01 30.74 7.89
C GLY A 7 -13.45 29.43 8.47
N ALA A 8 -12.63 29.51 9.53
CA ALA A 8 -12.12 28.33 10.22
C ALA A 8 -13.23 27.52 10.91
N ILE A 9 -14.21 28.19 11.51
CA ILE A 9 -15.37 27.53 12.14
C ILE A 9 -16.26 26.88 11.07
N GLY A 10 -16.59 27.61 10.00
CA GLY A 10 -17.39 27.08 8.89
C GLY A 10 -16.74 25.88 8.20
N LEU A 11 -15.40 25.90 8.02
CA LEU A 11 -14.66 24.76 7.49
C LEU A 11 -14.71 23.56 8.45
N ARG A 12 -14.66 23.79 9.77
CA ARG A 12 -14.75 22.74 10.79
C ARG A 12 -16.13 22.09 10.83
N GLU A 13 -17.19 22.87 10.66
CA GLU A 13 -18.57 22.37 10.60
C GLU A 13 -18.87 21.63 9.28
N ALA A 14 -18.29 22.08 8.17
CA ALA A 14 -18.40 21.41 6.87
C ALA A 14 -17.55 20.12 6.79
N ALA A 15 -16.41 20.08 7.50
CA ALA A 15 -15.56 18.91 7.67
C ALA A 15 -16.15 17.93 8.71
N ASN A 16 -17.39 17.52 8.49
CA ASN A 16 -18.06 16.51 9.31
C ASN A 16 -17.67 15.09 8.85
N GLU A 17 -18.05 14.09 9.65
CA GLU A 17 -17.66 12.68 9.47
C GLU A 17 -18.15 12.06 8.17
N LYS A 18 -19.13 12.69 7.49
CA LYS A 18 -19.63 12.24 6.18
C LYS A 18 -18.85 12.82 5.00
N THR A 19 -18.06 13.88 5.22
CA THR A 19 -17.32 14.59 4.16
C THR A 19 -15.80 14.43 4.24
N VAL A 20 -15.25 13.97 5.38
CA VAL A 20 -13.80 13.80 5.57
C VAL A 20 -13.42 12.32 5.50
N ALA A 21 -12.74 11.93 4.44
CA ALA A 21 -12.15 10.60 4.30
C ALA A 21 -10.63 10.65 4.56
N LEU A 22 -10.13 9.66 5.29
CA LEU A 22 -8.69 9.46 5.43
C LEU A 22 -8.17 8.81 4.16
N LEU A 23 -7.01 9.28 3.72
CA LEU A 23 -6.30 8.72 2.58
C LEU A 23 -5.07 7.96 3.07
N GLU A 24 -4.76 6.85 2.43
CA GLU A 24 -3.51 6.14 2.62
C GLU A 24 -2.65 6.19 1.35
N PRO A 25 -1.32 6.31 1.49
CA PRO A 25 -0.40 6.25 0.37
C PRO A 25 -0.26 4.81 -0.15
N ILE A 26 -0.31 4.67 -1.47
CA ILE A 26 -0.14 3.41 -2.20
C ILE A 26 1.17 3.47 -2.97
N ASP A 27 1.96 2.41 -2.85
CA ASP A 27 3.18 2.19 -3.61
C ASP A 27 2.92 1.19 -4.75
N LEU A 28 3.47 1.45 -5.93
CA LEU A 28 3.73 0.42 -6.92
C LEU A 28 4.96 -0.38 -6.48
N VAL A 29 4.73 -1.65 -6.15
CA VAL A 29 5.74 -2.60 -5.73
C VAL A 29 6.07 -3.51 -6.90
N THR A 30 7.35 -3.60 -7.25
CA THR A 30 7.84 -4.57 -8.24
C THR A 30 8.76 -5.55 -7.53
N VAL A 31 8.47 -6.84 -7.61
CA VAL A 31 9.21 -7.92 -6.95
C VAL A 31 9.81 -8.82 -8.00
N THR A 32 11.09 -9.12 -7.90
CA THR A 32 11.79 -10.06 -8.78
C THR A 32 12.32 -11.22 -7.96
N VAL A 33 11.89 -12.44 -8.28
CA VAL A 33 12.25 -13.69 -7.57
C VAL A 33 12.37 -14.86 -8.56
N GLY A 34 12.96 -15.98 -8.15
CA GLY A 34 12.87 -17.23 -8.93
C GLY A 34 11.42 -17.65 -9.18
N GLU A 35 11.14 -18.28 -10.33
CA GLU A 35 9.79 -18.73 -10.71
C GLU A 35 9.14 -19.66 -9.68
N GLU A 36 9.94 -20.46 -8.98
CA GLU A 36 9.50 -21.35 -7.91
C GLU A 36 8.85 -20.61 -6.73
N PHE A 37 9.15 -19.32 -6.56
CA PHE A 37 8.62 -18.49 -5.47
C PHE A 37 7.43 -17.64 -5.90
N LEU A 38 7.01 -17.68 -7.17
CA LEU A 38 5.92 -16.86 -7.70
C LEU A 38 4.63 -16.99 -6.86
N GLY A 39 4.16 -18.22 -6.65
CA GLY A 39 2.93 -18.49 -5.88
C GLY A 39 2.98 -17.97 -4.44
N PRO A 40 4.02 -18.31 -3.65
CA PRO A 40 4.23 -17.75 -2.31
C PRO A 40 4.22 -16.22 -2.27
N ILE A 41 4.91 -15.54 -3.19
CA ILE A 41 4.98 -14.08 -3.22
C ILE A 41 3.63 -13.45 -3.60
N MET A 42 2.91 -13.99 -4.58
CA MET A 42 1.57 -13.53 -4.93
C MET A 42 0.59 -13.64 -3.75
N THR A 43 0.73 -14.72 -2.97
CA THR A 43 -0.10 -14.95 -1.78
C THR A 43 0.19 -13.93 -0.68
N ASP A 44 1.47 -13.65 -0.41
CA ASP A 44 1.88 -12.64 0.57
C ASP A 44 1.43 -11.22 0.16
N LEU A 45 1.65 -10.83 -1.09
CA LEU A 45 1.21 -9.51 -1.60
C LEU A 45 -0.31 -9.34 -1.49
N SER A 46 -1.09 -10.39 -1.80
CA SER A 46 -2.55 -10.37 -1.63
C SER A 46 -2.96 -10.22 -0.16
N GLY A 47 -2.25 -10.90 0.75
CA GLY A 47 -2.44 -10.78 2.20
C GLY A 47 -2.15 -9.37 2.74
N ARG A 48 -1.27 -8.62 2.07
CA ARG A 48 -0.93 -7.22 2.37
C ARG A 48 -1.87 -6.21 1.73
N ARG A 49 -3.10 -6.61 1.40
CA ARG A 49 -4.08 -5.77 0.68
C ARG A 49 -3.54 -5.29 -0.69
N GLY A 50 -2.60 -6.04 -1.27
CA GLY A 50 -2.01 -5.71 -2.55
C GLY A 50 -2.94 -6.04 -3.71
N GLN A 51 -3.07 -5.13 -4.66
CA GLN A 51 -3.76 -5.34 -5.92
C GLN A 51 -2.74 -5.69 -7.00
N LEU A 52 -2.73 -6.96 -7.44
CA LEU A 52 -1.87 -7.44 -8.53
C LEU A 52 -2.19 -6.70 -9.83
N GLN A 53 -1.16 -6.13 -10.44
CA GLN A 53 -1.25 -5.44 -11.74
C GLN A 53 -0.81 -6.35 -12.89
N GLY A 54 0.07 -7.32 -12.61
CA GLY A 54 0.52 -8.29 -13.57
C GLY A 54 1.79 -9.02 -13.15
N THR A 55 2.15 -10.01 -13.95
CA THR A 55 3.34 -10.84 -13.79
C THR A 55 4.06 -10.94 -15.13
N ASP A 56 5.39 -10.89 -15.11
CA ASP A 56 6.26 -11.05 -16.28
C ASP A 56 7.42 -11.98 -15.92
N THR A 57 8.20 -12.41 -16.90
CA THR A 57 9.40 -13.22 -16.71
C THR A 57 10.59 -12.55 -17.39
N ASP A 58 11.71 -12.40 -16.66
CA ASP A 58 12.92 -11.82 -17.22
C ASP A 58 13.73 -12.82 -18.10
N SER A 59 14.78 -12.33 -18.76
CA SER A 59 15.63 -13.19 -19.60
C SER A 59 16.38 -14.29 -18.84
N GLN A 60 16.46 -14.20 -17.52
CA GLN A 60 17.12 -15.15 -16.61
C GLN A 60 16.12 -16.11 -15.94
N HIS A 61 14.85 -16.10 -16.37
CA HIS A 61 13.77 -16.94 -15.82
C HIS A 61 13.44 -16.58 -14.36
N HIS A 62 13.56 -15.31 -14.00
CA HIS A 62 12.96 -14.78 -12.78
C HIS A 62 11.54 -14.28 -13.05
N ALA A 63 10.63 -14.58 -12.13
CA ALA A 63 9.32 -13.99 -12.10
C ALA A 63 9.39 -12.54 -11.58
N ILE A 64 8.78 -11.62 -12.32
CA ILE A 64 8.57 -10.22 -11.95
C ILE A 64 7.09 -10.03 -11.63
N ILE A 65 6.76 -9.63 -10.40
CA ILE A 65 5.39 -9.36 -9.96
C ILE A 65 5.23 -7.87 -9.71
N LYS A 66 4.19 -7.26 -10.27
CA LYS A 66 3.81 -5.87 -10.00
C LYS A 66 2.50 -5.81 -9.22
N ALA A 67 2.48 -5.06 -8.13
CA ALA A 67 1.30 -4.87 -7.30
C ALA A 67 1.22 -3.45 -6.74
N LEU A 68 0.01 -2.92 -6.62
CA LEU A 68 -0.25 -1.71 -5.83
C LEU A 68 -0.47 -2.15 -4.38
N VAL A 69 0.34 -1.66 -3.45
CA VAL A 69 0.31 -2.08 -2.05
C VAL A 69 0.32 -0.85 -1.15
N PRO A 70 -0.52 -0.79 -0.10
CA PRO A 70 -0.45 0.28 0.88
C PRO A 70 0.93 0.35 1.54
N GLN A 71 1.49 1.56 1.63
CA GLN A 71 2.84 1.75 2.18
C GLN A 71 2.98 1.25 3.63
N SER A 72 1.88 1.30 4.40
CA SER A 72 1.78 0.79 5.78
C SER A 72 2.09 -0.71 5.89
N GLU A 73 1.75 -1.50 4.88
CA GLU A 73 1.92 -2.96 4.83
C GLU A 73 3.35 -3.36 4.42
N MET A 74 4.18 -2.41 3.98
CA MET A 74 5.50 -2.66 3.39
C MET A 74 6.67 -2.48 4.37
N SER A 75 6.41 -2.06 5.61
CA SER A 75 7.45 -1.74 6.60
C SER A 75 8.40 -2.91 6.91
N ARG A 76 7.88 -4.16 6.91
CA ARG A 76 8.64 -5.39 7.17
C ARG A 76 8.94 -6.22 5.94
N TYR A 77 8.50 -5.78 4.76
CA TYR A 77 8.50 -6.60 3.55
C TYR A 77 9.87 -7.13 3.15
N ALA A 78 10.95 -6.37 3.38
CA ALA A 78 12.31 -6.82 3.09
C ALA A 78 12.71 -8.09 3.89
N ILE A 79 12.23 -8.22 5.13
CA ILE A 79 12.49 -9.39 5.99
C ILE A 79 11.63 -10.56 5.52
N ASP A 80 10.35 -10.29 5.25
CA ASP A 80 9.38 -11.32 4.86
C ASP A 80 9.73 -11.91 3.48
N LEU A 81 10.11 -11.07 2.51
CA LEU A 81 10.60 -11.50 1.19
C LEU A 81 11.83 -12.41 1.31
N ARG A 82 12.78 -12.07 2.19
CA ARG A 82 13.96 -12.92 2.42
C ARG A 82 13.56 -14.30 2.93
N GLY A 83 12.57 -14.39 3.83
CA GLY A 83 12.07 -15.66 4.33
C GLY A 83 11.36 -16.48 3.25
N LEU A 84 10.47 -15.83 2.48
CA LEU A 84 9.66 -16.48 1.43
C LEU A 84 10.49 -16.97 0.25
N ALA A 85 11.46 -16.16 -0.19
CA ALA A 85 12.27 -16.45 -1.36
C ALA A 85 13.64 -17.05 -0.99
N GLN A 86 13.78 -17.64 0.21
CA GLN A 86 15.00 -18.29 0.70
C GLN A 86 16.29 -17.43 0.56
N GLY A 87 16.15 -16.12 0.69
CA GLY A 87 17.24 -15.16 0.54
C GLY A 87 17.50 -14.67 -0.88
N SER A 88 16.89 -15.27 -1.90
CA SER A 88 16.99 -14.84 -3.30
C SER A 88 15.76 -14.06 -3.74
N GLY A 89 15.86 -12.74 -3.77
CA GLY A 89 14.76 -11.90 -4.23
C GLY A 89 15.07 -10.42 -4.04
N THR A 90 14.52 -9.59 -4.91
CA THR A 90 14.64 -8.13 -4.81
C THR A 90 13.28 -7.50 -5.00
N PHE A 91 13.11 -6.29 -4.46
CA PHE A 91 11.92 -5.50 -4.72
C PHE A 91 12.25 -4.02 -4.79
N THR A 92 11.42 -3.28 -5.51
CA THR A 92 11.43 -1.82 -5.55
C THR A 92 10.04 -1.30 -5.17
N ARG A 93 10.01 -0.04 -4.73
CA ARG A 93 8.79 0.69 -4.41
C ARG A 93 8.84 2.06 -5.05
N GLU A 94 7.75 2.45 -5.67
CA GLU A 94 7.56 3.78 -6.23
C GLU A 94 6.20 4.31 -5.76
N PHE A 95 6.15 5.55 -5.30
CA PHE A 95 4.88 6.16 -4.90
C PHE A 95 3.94 6.21 -6.11
N HIS A 96 2.76 5.62 -5.98
CA HIS A 96 1.75 5.59 -7.04
C HIS A 96 0.68 6.66 -6.82
N GLY A 97 0.18 6.80 -5.59
CA GLY A 97 -0.88 7.74 -5.30
C GLY A 97 -1.50 7.55 -3.92
N TYR A 98 -2.68 8.11 -3.75
CA TYR A 98 -3.48 7.98 -2.53
C TYR A 98 -4.79 7.28 -2.82
N GLU A 99 -5.20 6.40 -1.91
CA GLU A 99 -6.52 5.75 -1.94
C GLU A 99 -7.25 5.97 -0.62
N LEU A 100 -8.56 5.73 -0.62
CA LEU A 100 -9.38 5.82 0.59
C LEU A 100 -8.95 4.74 1.57
N LEU A 101 -8.60 5.16 2.79
CA LEU A 101 -8.31 4.23 3.88
C LEU A 101 -9.57 3.41 4.17
N PRO A 102 -9.49 2.06 4.16
CA PRO A 102 -10.62 1.22 4.50
C PRO A 102 -11.21 1.56 5.87
N ALA A 103 -12.54 1.58 5.96
CA ALA A 103 -13.25 2.02 7.16
C ALA A 103 -12.91 1.19 8.41
N ASN A 104 -12.52 -0.07 8.25
CA ASN A 104 -12.09 -0.96 9.33
C ASN A 104 -10.68 -0.65 9.87
N LEU A 105 -9.87 0.13 9.14
CA LEU A 105 -8.53 0.57 9.53
C LEU A 105 -8.51 2.03 9.98
N ALA A 106 -9.59 2.77 9.76
CA ALA A 106 -9.72 4.12 10.27
C ALA A 106 -9.65 4.09 11.82
N PRO A 107 -8.79 4.91 12.45
CA PRO A 107 -8.69 4.93 13.90
C PRO A 107 -10.04 5.28 14.52
N GLU A 108 -10.44 4.50 15.54
CA GLU A 108 -11.59 4.82 16.38
C GLU A 108 -11.33 6.20 17.02
N LYS A 109 -12.14 7.19 16.65
CA LYS A 109 -11.98 8.55 17.17
C LYS A 109 -12.41 8.56 18.64
N LYS A 110 -11.44 8.51 19.57
CA LYS A 110 -11.69 8.84 20.98
C LYS A 110 -12.12 10.32 21.04
N HIS A 111 -13.39 10.52 21.40
CA HIS A 111 -13.97 11.82 21.78
C HIS A 111 -13.28 12.40 23.02
#